data_AF-A0A7W4DZ82-F1
#
_entry.id   AF-A0A7W4DZ82-F1
#
_cell.length_a   1.000
_cell.length_b   1.000
_cell.length_c   1.000
_cell.angle_alpha   90.00
_cell.angle_beta   90.00
_cell.angle_gamma   90.00
#
_symmetry.space_group_name_H-M   'P 1'
#
loop_
_entity.id
_entity.type
_entity.pdbx_description
1 polymer ?
#
loop_
_entity_poly.entity_id
_entity_poly.type
_entity_poly.pdbx_seq_one_letter_code
_entity_poly.pdbx_strand_id
1 'polypeptide(L)'
;FPGNFKAVPDFAIGVQGEVVGWDFGEAVHHVAEPIFGVKREQWNVAYRKVTAHVSKAFNVFQKYRFKEPLYIPPILVFTQQQKALRLSVGCSVDYRWITASLWVRESLLYENHAAAFSVGYVGKHFEMGYTYDIGFLPGGFQGLNASVHEVYLSLKFPYPRRSALGSSYGGKKRSFFGSSRGGKKAYKSRSARR
;
A
#
# COMPACT_ATOMS: atom_id res chain seq x y z
N PHE A 1 27.44 23.94 22.37
CA PHE A 1 27.40 24.21 20.92
C PHE A 1 26.15 25.05 20.62
N PRO A 2 26.25 26.37 20.45
CA PRO A 2 25.09 27.18 20.14
C PRO A 2 24.67 26.95 18.66
N GLY A 3 23.52 26.31 18.46
CA GLY A 3 22.33 27.05 18.06
C GLY A 3 22.13 27.50 16.60
N ASN A 4 22.83 26.96 15.60
CA ASN A 4 22.41 27.17 14.20
C ASN A 4 21.54 26.02 13.70
N PHE A 5 20.22 26.21 13.76
CA PHE A 5 19.26 25.34 13.11
C PHE A 5 19.37 25.53 11.59
N LYS A 6 19.86 24.51 10.88
CA LYS A 6 19.95 24.49 9.42
C LYS A 6 18.90 23.53 8.88
N ALA A 7 17.82 24.09 8.33
CA ALA A 7 16.84 23.33 7.55
C ALA A 7 17.29 23.29 6.08
N VAL A 8 17.22 22.11 5.48
CA VAL A 8 17.51 21.93 4.05
C VAL A 8 16.31 21.22 3.42
N PRO A 9 15.72 21.75 2.34
CA PRO A 9 14.61 21.10 1.68
C PRO A 9 15.06 19.78 1.05
N ASP A 10 14.21 18.78 1.14
CA ASP A 10 14.39 17.48 0.50
C ASP A 10 13.14 17.11 -0.29
N PHE A 11 13.34 16.47 -1.44
CA PHE A 11 12.26 16.15 -2.37
C PHE A 11 12.32 14.69 -2.79
N ALA A 12 11.14 14.10 -2.95
CA ALA A 12 10.94 12.77 -3.52
C ALA A 12 9.87 12.85 -4.61
N ILE A 13 10.04 12.04 -5.65
CA ILE A 13 9.07 11.89 -6.74
C ILE A 13 8.85 10.40 -6.97
N GLY A 14 7.61 10.00 -7.23
CA GLY A 14 7.27 8.61 -7.52
C GLY A 14 5.99 8.48 -8.30
N VAL A 15 5.83 7.31 -8.91
CA VAL A 15 4.67 6.89 -9.67
C VAL A 15 4.25 5.50 -9.22
N GLN A 16 2.95 5.26 -9.11
CA GLN A 16 2.38 3.98 -8.71
C GLN A 16 1.16 3.70 -9.59
N GLY A 17 0.96 2.44 -9.93
CA GLY A 17 -0.16 1.97 -10.72
C GLY A 17 -0.67 0.62 -10.26
N GLU A 18 -1.96 0.40 -10.45
CA GLU A 18 -2.63 -0.87 -10.17
C GLU A 18 -3.29 -1.39 -11.45
N VAL A 19 -3.01 -2.64 -11.80
CA VAL A 19 -3.61 -3.33 -12.96
C VAL A 19 -4.03 -4.73 -12.56
N VAL A 20 -5.34 -4.98 -12.50
CA VAL A 20 -5.93 -6.32 -12.28
C VAL A 20 -5.31 -7.02 -11.06
N GLY A 21 -5.25 -6.31 -9.93
CA GLY A 21 -4.70 -6.83 -8.68
C GLY A 21 -3.17 -6.93 -8.63
N TRP A 22 -2.46 -6.51 -9.67
CA TRP A 22 -1.04 -6.19 -9.58
C TRP A 22 -0.89 -4.72 -9.18
N ASP A 23 -0.07 -4.46 -8.20
CA ASP A 23 0.31 -3.11 -7.79
C ASP A 23 1.82 -2.96 -7.97
N PHE A 24 2.25 -1.87 -8.60
CA PHE A 24 3.65 -1.63 -8.86
C PHE A 24 3.93 -0.13 -8.86
N GLY A 25 5.16 0.22 -8.52
CA GLY A 25 5.55 1.62 -8.54
C GLY A 25 7.03 1.81 -8.32
N GLU A 26 7.47 3.01 -8.65
CA GLU A 26 8.85 3.44 -8.49
C GLU A 26 8.87 4.83 -7.87
N ALA A 27 9.83 5.06 -6.99
CA ALA A 27 10.05 6.34 -6.36
C ALA A 27 11.54 6.63 -6.23
N VAL A 28 11.89 7.89 -6.45
CA VAL A 28 13.22 8.45 -6.26
C VAL A 28 13.14 9.43 -5.11
N HIS A 29 13.85 9.12 -4.03
CA HIS A 29 13.98 9.93 -2.83
C HIS A 29 15.31 10.67 -2.84
N HIS A 30 15.40 11.77 -2.09
CA HIS A 30 16.60 12.60 -2.00
C HIS A 30 17.05 13.16 -3.35
N VAL A 31 16.09 13.69 -4.14
CA VAL A 31 16.37 14.22 -5.49
C VAL A 31 17.36 15.39 -5.45
N ALA A 32 17.30 16.22 -4.41
CA ALA A 32 18.18 17.38 -4.24
C ALA A 32 19.49 17.07 -3.50
N GLU A 33 19.72 15.80 -3.11
CA GLU A 33 20.89 15.35 -2.34
C GLU A 33 21.33 16.33 -1.24
N PRO A 34 20.44 16.62 -0.26
CA PRO A 34 20.68 17.68 0.70
C PRO A 34 21.88 17.38 1.60
N ILE A 35 22.68 18.42 1.86
CA ILE A 35 23.89 18.35 2.70
C ILE A 35 23.54 18.86 4.10
N PHE A 36 23.48 17.94 5.07
CA PHE A 36 23.06 18.23 6.45
C PHE A 36 24.16 18.82 7.33
N GLY A 37 25.42 18.71 6.91
CA GLY A 37 26.54 19.30 7.64
C GLY A 37 27.89 18.72 7.23
N VAL A 38 28.95 19.33 7.74
CA VAL A 38 30.32 18.85 7.59
C VAL A 38 30.77 18.34 8.95
N LYS A 39 31.07 17.05 9.08
CA LYS A 39 31.68 16.49 10.29
C LYS A 39 33.06 15.99 9.89
N ARG A 40 34.13 16.62 10.42
CA ARG A 40 35.53 16.26 10.11
C ARG A 40 35.80 16.15 8.60
N GLU A 41 35.52 17.22 7.85
CA GLU A 41 35.75 17.32 6.39
C GLU A 41 34.92 16.36 5.50
N GLN A 42 34.14 15.44 6.08
CA GLN A 42 33.16 14.63 5.35
C GLN A 42 31.80 15.32 5.29
N TRP A 43 31.25 15.38 4.09
CA TRP A 43 29.94 15.95 3.82
C TRP A 43 28.87 14.89 4.13
N ASN A 44 27.97 15.20 5.06
CA ASN A 44 26.82 14.34 5.35
C ASN A 44 25.74 14.62 4.29
N VAL A 45 25.83 13.90 3.19
CA VAL A 45 24.88 13.97 2.08
C VAL A 45 23.83 12.87 2.24
N ALA A 46 22.54 13.20 2.17
CA ALA A 46 21.54 12.18 1.89
C ALA A 46 21.60 11.83 0.42
N TYR A 47 22.28 10.74 0.12
CA TYR A 47 22.38 10.25 -1.24
C TYR A 47 21.04 9.79 -1.77
N ARG A 48 20.84 10.01 -3.08
CA ARG A 48 19.66 9.60 -3.80
C ARG A 48 19.36 8.11 -3.59
N LYS A 49 18.11 7.83 -3.23
CA LYS A 49 17.61 6.48 -2.99
C LYS A 49 16.51 6.18 -4.00
N VAL A 50 16.68 5.11 -4.76
CA VAL A 50 15.68 4.63 -5.72
C VAL A 50 15.00 3.42 -5.13
N THR A 51 13.68 3.41 -5.15
CA THR A 51 12.84 2.32 -4.65
C THR A 51 11.88 1.89 -5.74
N ALA A 52 11.85 0.61 -6.05
CA ALA A 52 10.84 0.00 -6.91
C ALA A 52 10.09 -1.06 -6.10
N HIS A 53 8.79 -1.20 -6.32
CA HIS A 53 8.00 -2.26 -5.69
C HIS A 53 7.03 -2.88 -6.68
N VAL A 54 6.73 -4.14 -6.42
CA VAL A 54 5.69 -4.90 -7.10
C VAL A 54 5.00 -5.80 -6.08
N SER A 55 3.68 -5.89 -6.16
CA SER A 55 2.86 -6.77 -5.34
C SER A 55 1.70 -7.31 -6.14
N LYS A 56 1.11 -8.40 -5.64
CA LYS A 56 -0.06 -9.01 -6.29
C LYS A 56 -1.07 -9.50 -5.28
N ALA A 57 -2.29 -8.98 -5.29
CA ALA A 57 -3.35 -9.43 -4.41
C ALA A 57 -3.90 -10.81 -4.86
N PHE A 58 -3.55 -11.88 -4.15
CA PHE A 58 -4.20 -13.18 -4.33
C PHE A 58 -5.37 -13.33 -3.37
N ASN A 59 -6.57 -13.55 -3.90
CA ASN A 59 -7.75 -13.88 -3.10
C ASN A 59 -7.89 -15.41 -3.00
N VAL A 60 -7.60 -15.97 -1.83
CA VAL A 60 -7.62 -17.43 -1.60
C VAL A 60 -9.05 -17.99 -1.68
N PHE A 61 -10.06 -17.21 -1.30
CA PHE A 61 -11.45 -17.64 -1.28
C PHE A 61 -12.24 -17.28 -2.54
N GLN A 62 -11.58 -16.92 -3.64
CA GLN A 62 -12.24 -16.53 -4.89
C GLN A 62 -13.23 -17.57 -5.43
N LYS A 63 -13.04 -18.86 -5.10
CA LYS A 63 -13.93 -19.97 -5.51
C LYS A 63 -15.13 -20.19 -4.59
N TYR A 64 -15.15 -19.62 -3.37
CA TYR A 64 -16.19 -19.85 -2.36
C TYR A 64 -17.10 -18.63 -2.22
N ARG A 65 -18.28 -18.70 -2.84
CA ARG A 65 -19.25 -17.59 -2.98
C ARG A 65 -19.78 -16.97 -1.67
N PHE A 66 -19.59 -17.63 -0.53
CA PHE A 66 -20.14 -17.21 0.77
C PHE A 66 -19.09 -17.09 1.88
N LYS A 67 -17.81 -17.21 1.54
CA LYS A 67 -16.73 -16.96 2.50
C LYS A 67 -16.17 -15.57 2.27
N GLU A 68 -15.79 -14.93 3.36
CA GLU A 68 -15.15 -13.65 3.29
C GLU A 68 -13.79 -13.75 2.62
N PRO A 69 -13.41 -12.75 1.80
CA PRO A 69 -12.17 -12.80 1.05
C PRO A 69 -10.98 -12.75 2.00
N LEU A 70 -10.02 -13.66 1.77
CA LEU A 70 -8.72 -13.68 2.42
C LEU A 70 -7.71 -13.29 1.36
N TYR A 71 -7.08 -12.13 1.57
CA TYR A 71 -6.05 -11.64 0.67
C TYR A 71 -4.68 -12.00 1.21
N ILE A 72 -3.86 -12.60 0.34
CA ILE A 72 -2.46 -12.89 0.64
C ILE A 72 -1.61 -12.27 -0.48
N PRO A 73 -1.25 -10.98 -0.38
CA PRO A 73 -0.36 -10.37 -1.35
C PRO A 73 1.12 -10.63 -1.00
N PRO A 74 1.88 -11.34 -1.84
CA PRO A 74 3.33 -11.21 -1.84
C PRO A 74 3.70 -9.81 -2.35
N ILE A 75 4.69 -9.22 -1.70
CA ILE A 75 5.22 -7.90 -1.98
C ILE A 75 6.73 -8.03 -2.14
N LEU A 76 7.27 -7.41 -3.18
CA LEU A 76 8.70 -7.36 -3.42
C LEU A 76 9.10 -5.90 -3.60
N VAL A 77 10.06 -5.45 -2.81
CA VAL A 77 10.57 -4.08 -2.81
C VAL A 77 12.07 -4.12 -3.04
N PHE A 78 12.51 -3.45 -4.08
CA PHE A 78 13.90 -3.24 -4.41
C PHE A 78 14.30 -1.82 -4.03
N THR A 79 15.39 -1.67 -3.28
CA THR A 79 15.90 -0.37 -2.87
C THR A 79 17.39 -0.29 -3.20
N GLN A 80 17.76 0.75 -3.95
CA GLN A 80 19.15 1.09 -4.24
C GLN A 80 19.47 2.44 -3.64
N GLN A 81 20.54 2.52 -2.84
CA GLN A 81 21.07 3.76 -2.32
C GLN A 81 22.59 3.72 -2.41
N GLN A 82 23.18 4.60 -3.23
CA GLN A 82 24.61 4.53 -3.58
C GLN A 82 25.05 3.12 -4.04
N LYS A 83 26.02 2.53 -3.33
CA LYS A 83 26.55 1.17 -3.50
C LYS A 83 25.83 0.17 -2.59
N ALA A 84 24.75 0.53 -1.91
CA ALA A 84 23.95 -0.41 -1.14
C ALA A 84 22.73 -0.83 -1.97
N LEU A 85 22.57 -2.14 -2.12
CA LEU A 85 21.47 -2.76 -2.83
C LEU A 85 20.71 -3.63 -1.84
N ARG A 86 19.43 -3.34 -1.61
CA ARG A 86 18.59 -4.07 -0.66
C ARG A 86 17.35 -4.61 -1.36
N LEU A 87 17.12 -5.89 -1.18
CA LEU A 87 15.91 -6.59 -1.58
C LEU A 87 15.06 -6.84 -0.33
N SER A 88 13.78 -6.52 -0.39
CA SER A 88 12.83 -6.80 0.70
C SER A 88 11.66 -7.58 0.13
N VAL A 89 11.42 -8.75 0.69
CA VAL A 89 10.32 -9.64 0.30
C VAL A 89 9.36 -9.73 1.46
N GLY A 90 8.10 -9.46 1.21
CA GLY A 90 7.04 -9.46 2.20
C GLY A 90 5.86 -10.29 1.75
N CYS A 91 5.05 -10.69 2.72
CA CYS A 91 3.74 -11.27 2.50
C CYS A 91 2.81 -10.73 3.59
N SER A 92 1.66 -10.19 3.22
CA SER A 92 0.62 -9.88 4.19
C SER A 92 -0.53 -10.88 4.09
N VAL A 93 -1.31 -10.95 5.16
CA VAL A 93 -2.53 -11.73 5.26
C VAL A 93 -3.57 -10.79 5.86
N ASP A 94 -4.56 -10.45 5.05
CA ASP A 94 -5.63 -9.55 5.46
C ASP A 94 -6.94 -10.33 5.58
N TYR A 95 -7.48 -10.38 6.80
CA TYR A 95 -8.73 -11.05 7.10
C TYR A 95 -9.60 -10.20 8.02
N ARG A 96 -10.76 -9.75 7.51
CA ARG A 96 -11.69 -8.87 8.22
C ARG A 96 -11.00 -7.60 8.72
N TRP A 97 -10.75 -7.56 10.03
CA TRP A 97 -10.27 -6.42 10.78
C TRP A 97 -8.89 -6.73 11.36
N ILE A 98 -8.29 -7.86 10.98
CA ILE A 98 -6.96 -8.29 11.40
C ILE A 98 -6.09 -8.32 10.15
N THR A 99 -4.92 -7.70 10.25
CA THR A 99 -3.83 -7.80 9.28
C THR A 99 -2.63 -8.43 9.98
N ALA A 100 -1.93 -9.30 9.28
CA ALA A 100 -0.63 -9.78 9.72
C ALA A 100 0.32 -9.74 8.52
N SER A 101 1.60 -9.43 8.74
CA SER A 101 2.58 -9.49 7.66
C SER A 101 3.92 -10.02 8.14
N LEU A 102 4.62 -10.67 7.22
CA LEU A 102 5.97 -11.15 7.41
C LEU A 102 6.84 -10.53 6.33
N TRP A 103 7.99 -10.01 6.75
CA TRP A 103 8.97 -9.38 5.88
C TRP A 103 10.34 -10.00 6.12
N VAL A 104 11.07 -10.20 5.04
CA VAL A 104 12.48 -10.57 5.03
C VAL A 104 13.22 -9.57 4.17
N ARG A 105 14.33 -9.05 4.68
CA ARG A 105 15.11 -8.00 4.03
C ARG A 105 16.55 -8.43 3.95
N GLU A 106 17.08 -8.35 2.75
CA GLU A 106 18.39 -8.83 2.35
C GLU A 106 19.20 -7.68 1.77
N SER A 107 20.42 -7.48 2.24
CA SER A 107 21.36 -6.58 1.60
C SER A 107 22.29 -7.38 0.69
N LEU A 108 22.20 -7.17 -0.62
CA LEU A 108 22.96 -7.97 -1.61
C LEU A 108 24.47 -7.69 -1.59
N LEU A 109 24.89 -6.56 -1.04
CA LEU A 109 26.29 -6.11 -1.02
C LEU A 109 26.94 -6.15 0.36
N TYR A 110 26.17 -6.49 1.41
CA TYR A 110 26.64 -6.62 2.78
C TYR A 110 25.88 -7.76 3.44
N GLU A 111 26.54 -8.66 4.16
CA GLU A 111 25.89 -9.74 4.91
C GLU A 111 25.06 -9.16 6.07
N ASN A 112 23.84 -8.75 5.76
CA ASN A 112 22.86 -8.26 6.72
C ASN A 112 21.49 -8.73 6.27
N HIS A 113 20.93 -9.62 7.10
CA HIS A 113 19.60 -10.17 6.93
C HIS A 113 18.73 -9.62 8.04
N ALA A 114 17.49 -9.26 7.76
CA ALA A 114 16.53 -8.89 8.80
C ALA A 114 15.19 -9.53 8.49
N ALA A 115 14.46 -9.93 9.53
CA ALA A 115 13.09 -10.36 9.41
C ALA A 115 12.20 -9.53 10.34
N ALA A 116 11.04 -9.14 9.85
CA ALA A 116 10.05 -8.44 10.64
C ALA A 116 8.70 -9.15 10.56
N PHE A 117 8.05 -9.29 11.70
CA PHE A 117 6.70 -9.80 11.82
C PHE A 117 5.80 -8.69 12.33
N SER A 118 4.65 -8.48 11.71
CA SER A 118 3.66 -7.53 12.19
C SER A 118 2.27 -8.15 12.31
N VAL A 119 1.52 -7.65 13.27
CA VAL A 119 0.11 -7.96 13.46
C VAL A 119 -0.62 -6.68 13.85
N GLY A 120 -1.80 -6.48 13.28
CA GLY A 120 -2.55 -5.25 13.45
C GLY A 120 -4.05 -5.46 13.36
N TYR A 121 -4.75 -4.45 13.86
CA TYR A 121 -6.19 -4.30 13.80
C TYR A 121 -6.55 -3.15 12.87
N VAL A 122 -7.36 -3.44 11.86
CA VAL A 122 -7.82 -2.49 10.85
C VAL A 122 -9.30 -2.18 11.09
N GLY A 123 -9.56 -1.07 11.79
CA GLY A 123 -10.91 -0.55 12.02
C GLY A 123 -11.32 0.53 11.01
N LYS A 124 -12.58 0.96 11.12
CA LYS A 124 -13.15 2.04 10.29
C LYS A 124 -12.62 3.43 10.66
N HIS A 125 -12.37 3.68 11.95
CA HIS A 125 -11.99 4.99 12.49
C HIS A 125 -10.55 5.05 12.97
N PHE A 126 -9.99 3.91 13.38
CA PHE A 126 -8.60 3.81 13.76
C PHE A 126 -8.05 2.46 13.30
N GLU A 127 -6.75 2.40 13.21
CA GLU A 127 -5.98 1.20 12.95
C GLU A 127 -4.80 1.21 13.91
N MET A 128 -4.48 0.06 14.47
CA MET A 128 -3.33 -0.08 15.36
C MET A 128 -2.58 -1.34 14.98
N GLY A 129 -1.28 -1.36 15.22
CA GLY A 129 -0.53 -2.58 15.02
C GLY A 129 0.79 -2.56 15.75
N TYR A 130 1.34 -3.76 15.80
CA TYR A 130 2.58 -4.05 16.46
C TYR A 130 3.48 -4.78 15.48
N THR A 131 4.72 -4.33 15.39
CA THR A 131 5.75 -4.92 14.56
C THR A 131 6.93 -5.31 15.42
N TYR A 132 7.42 -6.52 15.20
CA TYR A 132 8.62 -7.06 15.80
C TYR A 132 9.67 -7.24 14.72
N ASP A 133 10.74 -6.45 14.79
CA ASP A 133 11.85 -6.48 13.85
C ASP A 133 13.05 -7.17 14.47
N ILE A 134 13.73 -8.02 13.71
CA ILE A 134 14.87 -8.80 14.15
C ILE A 134 15.96 -8.73 13.09
N GLY A 135 17.13 -8.25 13.48
CA GLY A 135 18.35 -8.32 12.66
C GLY A 135 19.13 -9.61 12.88
N PHE A 136 19.64 -10.18 11.80
CA PHE A 136 20.64 -11.25 11.80
C PHE A 136 21.97 -10.67 11.34
N LEU A 137 23.01 -10.83 12.16
CA LEU A 137 24.38 -10.40 11.85
C LEU A 137 25.22 -11.63 11.45
N PRO A 138 26.41 -11.44 10.84
CA PRO A 138 27.28 -12.54 10.43
C PRO A 138 27.66 -13.52 11.56
N GLY A 139 27.61 -13.07 12.82
CA GLY A 139 27.84 -13.89 14.01
C GLY A 139 26.63 -14.68 14.52
N GLY A 140 25.52 -14.72 13.77
CA GLY A 140 24.29 -15.44 14.12
C GLY A 140 23.18 -14.55 14.72
N PHE A 141 22.21 -15.21 15.35
CA PHE A 141 21.05 -14.58 15.98
C PHE A 141 21.47 -13.84 17.26
N GLN A 142 21.44 -12.51 17.25
CA GLN A 142 21.79 -11.71 18.45
C GLN A 142 20.64 -11.57 19.47
N GLY A 143 19.55 -12.33 19.33
CA GLY A 143 18.50 -12.40 20.34
C GLY A 143 17.71 -11.09 20.52
N LEU A 144 17.03 -10.99 21.66
CA LEU A 144 16.17 -9.87 22.07
C LEU A 144 16.88 -8.50 22.14
N ASN A 145 18.21 -8.48 22.20
CA ASN A 145 18.97 -7.23 22.30
C ASN A 145 19.08 -6.49 20.96
N ALA A 146 18.93 -7.21 19.84
CA ALA A 146 18.94 -6.67 18.48
C ALA A 146 17.54 -6.60 17.87
N SER A 147 16.50 -6.72 18.69
CA SER A 147 15.12 -6.63 18.24
C SER A 147 14.49 -5.29 18.55
N VAL A 148 13.61 -4.86 17.65
CA VAL A 148 12.90 -3.59 17.74
C VAL A 148 11.41 -3.87 17.80
N HIS A 149 10.77 -3.29 18.80
CA HIS A 149 9.33 -3.35 19.00
C HIS A 149 8.73 -2.01 18.58
N GLU A 150 7.93 -2.02 17.52
CA GLU A 150 7.25 -0.83 17.03
C GLU A 150 5.75 -0.97 17.24
N VAL A 151 5.12 0.08 17.77
CA VAL A 151 3.66 0.19 17.87
C VAL A 151 3.25 1.40 17.06
N TYR A 152 2.24 1.23 16.21
CA TYR A 152 1.66 2.33 15.45
C TYR A 152 0.17 2.48 15.73
N LEU A 153 -0.31 3.72 15.64
CA LEU A 153 -1.71 4.09 15.70
C LEU A 153 -2.00 5.06 14.56
N SER A 154 -2.98 4.70 13.74
CA SER A 154 -3.45 5.48 12.59
C SER A 154 -4.89 5.89 12.82
N LEU A 155 -5.20 7.19 12.68
CA LEU A 155 -6.56 7.72 12.80
C LEU A 155 -7.13 8.02 11.41
N LYS A 156 -8.33 7.49 11.13
CA LYS A 156 -9.01 7.61 9.85
C LYS A 156 -10.14 8.63 9.97
N PHE A 157 -9.97 9.79 9.35
CA PHE A 157 -10.98 10.84 9.30
C PHE A 157 -11.78 10.71 7.99
N PRO A 158 -13.07 10.30 8.04
CA PRO A 158 -13.89 10.22 6.85
C PRO A 158 -14.18 11.62 6.32
N TYR A 159 -13.79 11.88 5.07
CA TYR A 159 -14.19 13.12 4.40
C TYR A 159 -15.66 13.02 4.00
N PRO A 160 -16.54 13.96 4.40
CA PRO A 160 -17.91 13.95 3.94
C PRO A 160 -17.92 14.21 2.43
N ARG A 161 -18.18 13.16 1.63
CA ARG A 161 -18.41 13.32 0.20
C ARG A 161 -19.68 14.15 0.01
N ARG A 162 -19.53 15.45 -0.27
CA ARG A 162 -20.57 16.17 -1.02
C ARG A 162 -20.63 15.51 -2.40
N SER A 163 -21.80 15.00 -2.76
CA SER A 163 -22.11 14.43 -4.07
C SER A 163 -22.02 15.51 -5.15
N ALA A 164 -20.83 15.98 -5.48
CA ALA A 164 -20.61 16.96 -6.55
C ALA A 164 -20.28 16.29 -7.89
N LEU A 165 -20.01 14.98 -7.90
CA LEU A 165 -19.95 14.18 -9.13
C LEU A 165 -21.00 13.07 -9.06
N GLY A 166 -22.20 13.40 -9.52
CA GLY A 166 -23.18 12.41 -9.91
C GLY A 166 -22.60 11.48 -10.97
N SER A 167 -22.82 10.19 -10.78
CA SER A 167 -22.57 9.12 -11.75
C SER A 167 -23.02 9.52 -13.16
N SER A 168 -22.07 9.80 -14.06
CA SER A 168 -22.32 9.87 -15.50
C SER A 168 -21.97 8.57 -16.22
N TYR A 169 -21.64 7.49 -15.49
CA TYR A 169 -21.44 6.16 -16.06
C TYR A 169 -22.75 5.36 -16.03
N GLY A 170 -23.78 5.95 -16.64
CA GLY A 170 -25.12 5.40 -16.82
C GLY A 170 -25.67 5.81 -18.18
N GLY A 171 -24.82 5.78 -19.22
CA GLY A 171 -25.22 6.01 -20.59
C GLY A 171 -26.20 4.94 -21.04
N LYS A 172 -27.49 5.25 -20.94
CA LYS A 172 -28.57 4.54 -21.63
C LYS A 172 -28.17 4.39 -23.11
N LYS A 173 -27.76 3.20 -23.53
CA LYS A 173 -27.83 2.80 -24.94
C LYS A 173 -29.31 2.80 -25.33
N ARG A 174 -29.81 3.95 -25.79
CA ARG A 174 -31.03 4.01 -26.59
C ARG A 174 -30.66 3.37 -27.92
N SER A 175 -31.12 2.13 -28.13
CA SER A 175 -31.07 1.47 -29.43
C SER A 175 -31.76 2.37 -30.46
N PHE A 176 -31.00 2.78 -31.47
CA PHE A 176 -31.37 3.77 -32.47
C PHE A 176 -31.96 3.11 -33.74
N PHE A 177 -32.70 2.01 -33.60
CA PHE A 177 -33.27 1.31 -34.75
C PHE A 177 -34.73 0.92 -34.51
N GLY A 178 -35.61 1.50 -35.34
CA GLY A 178 -36.88 0.90 -35.72
C GLY A 178 -38.14 1.42 -35.04
N SER A 179 -38.57 2.65 -35.38
CA SER A 179 -40.00 2.98 -35.30
C SER A 179 -40.72 2.40 -36.52
N SER A 180 -41.83 1.70 -36.32
CA SER A 180 -43.09 1.79 -37.09
C SER A 180 -43.83 0.46 -37.21
N ARG A 181 -45.17 0.55 -37.14
CA ARG A 181 -46.23 -0.47 -37.28
C ARG A 181 -46.51 -1.19 -35.95
N GLY A 182 -47.62 -0.93 -35.26
CA GLY A 182 -48.97 -0.65 -35.73
C GLY A 182 -49.86 -1.78 -35.23
N GLY A 183 -50.75 -1.52 -34.27
CA GLY A 183 -51.57 -2.57 -33.71
C GLY A 183 -52.36 -2.15 -32.49
N LYS A 184 -53.53 -1.55 -32.72
CA LYS A 184 -54.57 -1.30 -31.73
C LYS A 184 -54.88 -2.58 -30.94
N LYS A 185 -55.09 -2.47 -29.63
CA LYS A 185 -56.41 -2.69 -29.00
C LYS A 185 -56.38 -2.36 -27.52
N ALA A 186 -57.31 -1.50 -27.14
CA ALA A 186 -57.74 -1.29 -25.78
C ALA A 186 -58.46 -2.53 -25.25
N TYR A 187 -58.21 -2.90 -24.00
CA TYR A 187 -59.22 -3.55 -23.18
C TYR A 187 -59.26 -2.85 -21.81
N LYS A 188 -60.45 -2.33 -21.49
CA LYS A 188 -60.79 -1.59 -20.29
C LYS A 188 -61.36 -2.57 -19.25
N SER A 189 -61.13 -2.24 -17.98
CA SER A 189 -61.87 -2.71 -16.79
C SER A 189 -61.53 -4.14 -16.31
N ARG A 190 -61.52 -4.47 -15.01
CA ARG A 190 -62.27 -3.90 -13.89
C ARG A 190 -61.65 -4.34 -12.54
N SER A 191 -61.91 -3.54 -11.52
CA SER A 191 -61.66 -3.81 -10.10
C SER A 191 -62.59 -4.90 -9.54
N ALA A 192 -62.09 -5.74 -8.62
CA ALA A 192 -62.75 -6.27 -7.41
C ALA A 192 -61.70 -7.18 -6.71
N ARG A 193 -61.17 -6.89 -5.51
CA ARG A 193 -61.78 -7.05 -4.18
C ARG A 193 -62.74 -8.24 -4.07
N ARG A 194 -62.21 -9.40 -3.67
CA ARG A 194 -62.46 -10.04 -2.36
C ARG A 194 -61.44 -11.15 -2.14
#